data_AF-A0A6B1F071-F1
#
_entry.id   AF-A0A6B1F071-F1
#
_cell.length_a   1.000
_cell.length_b   1.000
_cell.length_c   1.000
_cell.angle_alpha   90.00
_cell.angle_beta   90.00
_cell.angle_gamma   90.00
#
_symmetry.space_group_name_H-M   'P 1'
#
loop_
_entity.id
_entity.type
_entity.pdbx_description
1 polymer ?
#
loop_
_entity_poly.entity_id
_entity_poly.type
_entity_poly.pdbx_seq_one_letter_code
_entity_poly.pdbx_strand_id
1 'polypeptide(L)'
;MPDSAYQDAFLLLEILFNYDVPTTDIGWLMDGGIGFEWRSTDSNKIATMSIYGDNQVVYGASLGSACKVKGTCLLTDLVSLARFLPTLKVLYS
;
A
#
# COMPACT_ATOMS: atom_id res chain seq x y z
N MET A 1 9.62 19.73 0.41
CA MET A 1 9.07 18.49 0.98
C MET A 1 8.50 17.51 -0.08
N PRO A 2 9.19 17.23 -1.20
CA PRO A 2 9.02 15.95 -1.92
C PRO A 2 9.92 14.84 -1.36
N ASP A 3 11.10 15.22 -0.83
CA ASP A 3 12.18 14.27 -0.51
C ASP A 3 11.84 13.32 0.64
N SER A 4 11.09 13.77 1.65
CA SER A 4 10.69 12.93 2.78
C SER A 4 9.68 11.85 2.37
N ALA A 5 8.66 12.21 1.59
CA ALA A 5 7.70 11.24 1.06
C ALA A 5 8.38 10.20 0.16
N TYR A 6 9.38 10.62 -0.62
CA TYR A 6 10.18 9.72 -1.45
C TYR A 6 11.01 8.74 -0.62
N GLN A 7 11.68 9.20 0.44
CA GLN A 7 12.47 8.34 1.31
C GLN A 7 11.59 7.32 2.05
N ASP A 8 10.45 7.77 2.57
CA ASP A 8 9.48 6.90 3.24
C ASP A 8 8.89 5.88 2.25
N ALA A 9 8.59 6.29 1.01
CA ALA A 9 8.13 5.41 -0.05
C ALA A 9 9.18 4.36 -0.44
N PHE A 10 10.45 4.74 -0.47
CA PHE A 10 11.55 3.80 -0.72
C PHE A 10 11.63 2.73 0.37
N LEU A 11 11.57 3.13 1.64
CA LEU A 11 11.53 2.20 2.77
C LEU A 11 10.29 1.28 2.73
N LEU A 12 9.12 1.83 2.36
CA LEU A 12 7.91 1.04 2.16
C LEU A 12 8.09 -0.02 1.05
N LEU A 13 8.70 0.35 -0.07
CA LEU A 13 9.00 -0.60 -1.15
C LEU A 13 9.94 -1.72 -0.71
N GLU A 14 10.97 -1.42 0.09
CA GLU A 14 11.84 -2.46 0.67
C GLU A 14 11.07 -3.42 1.57
N ILE A 15 10.16 -2.91 2.40
CA ILE A 15 9.27 -3.75 3.23
C ILE A 15 8.41 -4.63 2.32
N LEU A 16 7.73 -4.05 1.33
CA LEU A 16 6.86 -4.80 0.41
C LEU A 16 7.62 -5.90 -0.33
N PHE A 17 8.83 -5.60 -0.81
CA PHE A 17 9.73 -6.57 -1.44
C PHE A 17 10.07 -7.73 -0.50
N ASN A 18 10.45 -7.44 0.75
CA ASN A 18 10.80 -8.46 1.75
C ASN A 18 9.62 -9.37 2.15
N TYR A 19 8.38 -8.98 1.84
CA TYR A 19 7.17 -9.77 2.11
C TYR A 19 6.62 -10.48 0.86
N ASP A 20 7.37 -10.50 -0.24
CA ASP A 20 6.97 -11.04 -1.53
C ASP A 20 5.65 -10.44 -2.03
N VAL A 21 5.50 -9.13 -1.88
CA VAL A 21 4.35 -8.40 -2.44
C VAL A 21 4.65 -8.12 -3.93
N PRO A 22 3.69 -8.39 -4.84
CA PRO A 22 3.87 -8.14 -6.26
C PRO A 22 4.04 -6.64 -6.58
N THR A 23 4.59 -6.37 -7.76
CA THR A 23 4.80 -5.02 -8.28
C THR A 23 3.49 -4.24 -8.38
N THR A 24 3.58 -2.93 -8.22
CA THR A 24 2.45 -2.00 -8.09
C THR A 24 2.63 -0.80 -9.01
N ASP A 25 1.52 -0.18 -9.40
CA ASP A 25 1.55 1.13 -10.02
C ASP A 25 1.81 2.19 -8.94
N ILE A 26 2.74 3.11 -9.21
CA ILE A 26 3.18 4.14 -8.25
C ILE A 26 2.94 5.52 -8.87
N GLY A 27 2.39 6.44 -8.09
CA GLY A 27 2.13 7.80 -8.56
C GLY A 27 2.08 8.83 -7.44
N TRP A 28 2.30 10.09 -7.79
CA TRP A 28 2.06 11.22 -6.88
C TRP A 28 0.57 11.45 -6.71
N LEU A 29 0.16 11.61 -5.46
CA LEU A 29 -1.18 12.01 -5.10
C LEU A 29 -1.29 13.55 -5.11
N MET A 30 -2.49 14.07 -5.39
CA MET A 30 -2.72 15.52 -5.47
C MET A 30 -2.48 16.25 -4.14
N ASP A 31 -2.56 15.53 -3.03
CA ASP A 31 -2.31 16.00 -1.67
C ASP A 31 -0.82 15.90 -1.26
N GLY A 32 0.07 15.52 -2.19
CA GLY A 32 1.51 15.50 -2.00
C GLY A 32 2.09 14.18 -1.47
N GLY A 33 1.25 13.16 -1.26
CA GLY A 33 1.71 11.81 -0.92
C GLY A 33 2.16 11.01 -2.14
N ILE A 34 2.77 9.85 -1.89
CA ILE A 34 3.04 8.82 -2.90
C ILE A 34 2.02 7.69 -2.71
N GLY A 35 1.30 7.38 -3.76
CA GLY A 35 0.31 6.31 -3.82
C GLY A 35 0.86 5.07 -4.51
N PHE A 36 0.42 3.91 -4.04
CA PHE A 36 0.68 2.59 -4.58
C PHE A 36 -0.68 1.94 -4.86
N GLU A 37 -0.89 1.43 -6.07
CA GLU A 37 -2.11 0.72 -6.47
C GLU A 37 -1.79 -0.68 -6.99
N TRP A 38 -2.52 -1.66 -6.46
CA TRP A 38 -2.57 -3.02 -6.98
C TRP A 38 -3.97 -3.28 -7.52
N ARG A 39 -4.04 -3.67 -8.79
CA ARG A 39 -5.29 -4.00 -9.46
C ARG A 39 -5.18 -5.39 -10.07
N SER A 40 -6.19 -6.23 -9.81
CA SER A 40 -6.32 -7.51 -10.48
C SER A 40 -6.86 -7.28 -11.90
N THR A 41 -6.29 -7.93 -12.91
CA THR A 41 -6.75 -7.81 -14.31
C THR A 41 -8.06 -8.55 -14.54
N ASP A 42 -8.26 -9.65 -13.81
CA ASP A 42 -9.33 -10.62 -14.06
C ASP A 42 -10.50 -10.45 -13.08
N SER A 43 -10.36 -9.55 -12.11
CA SER A 43 -11.37 -9.27 -11.10
C SER A 43 -11.41 -7.79 -10.74
N ASN A 44 -12.58 -7.28 -10.32
CA ASN A 44 -12.73 -5.91 -9.81
C ASN A 44 -12.12 -5.73 -8.40
N LYS A 45 -11.03 -6.46 -8.09
CA LYS A 45 -10.30 -6.34 -6.84
C LYS A 45 -9.24 -5.25 -6.97
N ILE A 46 -9.18 -4.37 -5.98
CA ILE A 46 -8.20 -3.27 -5.91
C ILE A 46 -7.66 -3.16 -4.49
N ALA A 47 -6.38 -2.83 -4.35
CA ALA A 47 -5.80 -2.37 -3.11
C ALA A 47 -4.95 -1.14 -3.33
N THR A 48 -4.86 -0.31 -2.31
CA THR A 48 -4.10 0.93 -2.33
C THR A 48 -3.29 1.08 -1.05
N MET A 49 -2.15 1.74 -1.16
CA MET A 49 -1.43 2.33 -0.05
C MET A 49 -1.05 3.78 -0.41
N SER A 50 -0.89 4.62 0.60
CA SER A 50 -0.30 5.95 0.43
C SER A 50 0.58 6.35 1.61
N ILE A 51 1.60 7.17 1.32
CA ILE A 51 2.56 7.66 2.31
C ILE A 51 2.85 9.15 2.10
N TYR A 52 2.95 9.92 3.18
CA TYR A 52 2.90 11.39 3.15
C TYR A 52 4.18 12.10 3.65
N GLY A 53 5.26 11.35 3.89
CA GLY A 53 6.53 11.92 4.35
C GLY A 53 6.62 12.20 5.85
N ASP A 54 5.67 11.70 6.62
CA ASP A 54 5.60 11.69 8.09
C ASP A 54 5.63 10.25 8.65
N ASN A 55 6.09 9.28 7.86
CA ASN A 55 6.01 7.85 8.10
C ASN A 55 4.57 7.29 8.25
N GLN A 56 3.52 8.05 8.00
CA GLN A 56 2.16 7.52 8.06
C GLN A 56 1.82 6.78 6.76
N VAL A 57 1.42 5.52 6.90
CA VAL A 57 0.90 4.69 5.81
C VAL A 57 -0.61 4.57 5.97
N VAL A 58 -1.35 4.98 4.95
CA VAL A 58 -2.79 4.72 4.82
C VAL A 58 -2.96 3.60 3.80
N TYR A 59 -3.80 2.62 4.10
CA TYR A 59 -4.01 1.47 3.22
C TYR A 59 -5.47 1.06 3.12
N GLY A 60 -5.83 0.45 2.00
CA GLY A 60 -7.17 -0.05 1.77
C GLY A 60 -7.22 -1.13 0.71
N ALA A 61 -8.26 -1.95 0.75
CA ALA A 61 -8.54 -2.93 -0.29
C ALA A 61 -10.04 -3.15 -0.43
N SER A 62 -10.47 -3.43 -1.66
CA SER A 62 -11.80 -3.88 -2.02
C SER A 62 -11.66 -5.17 -2.81
N LEU A 63 -11.99 -6.31 -2.19
CA LEU A 63 -11.81 -7.65 -2.78
C LEU A 63 -13.10 -8.21 -3.40
N GLY A 64 -13.97 -7.33 -3.91
CA GLY A 64 -15.32 -7.65 -4.37
C GLY A 64 -16.40 -6.87 -3.63
N SER A 65 -17.66 -7.31 -3.71
CA SER A 65 -18.82 -6.54 -3.20
C SER A 65 -18.91 -6.45 -1.67
N ALA A 66 -18.34 -7.40 -0.93
CA ALA A 66 -18.53 -7.51 0.52
C ALA A 66 -17.27 -7.32 1.37
N CYS A 67 -16.07 -7.49 0.79
CA CYS A 67 -14.82 -7.43 1.56
C CYS A 67 -14.10 -6.10 1.31
N LYS A 68 -14.15 -5.22 2.32
CA LYS A 68 -13.42 -3.96 2.33
C LYS A 68 -12.52 -3.91 3.55
N VAL A 69 -11.24 -3.66 3.33
CA VAL A 69 -10.25 -3.45 4.38
C VAL A 69 -9.78 -2.00 4.28
N LYS A 70 -9.60 -1.35 5.42
CA LYS A 70 -8.94 -0.03 5.49
C LYS A 70 -8.20 0.09 6.81
N GLY A 71 -7.13 0.87 6.81
CA GLY A 71 -6.39 1.16 8.03
C GLY A 71 -5.34 2.21 7.81
N THR A 72 -4.71 2.58 8.92
CA THR A 72 -3.62 3.53 8.97
C THR A 72 -2.64 3.05 10.03
N CYS A 73 -1.35 3.14 9.76
CA CYS A 73 -0.30 2.79 10.70
C CYS A 73 0.96 3.60 10.42
N LEU A 74 1.93 3.54 11.33
CA LEU A 74 3.27 4.07 11.05
C LEU A 74 4.05 3.04 10.23
N LEU A 75 4.96 3.53 9.37
CA LEU A 75 5.86 2.70 8.57
C LEU A 75 6.71 1.75 9.43
N THR A 76 7.02 2.15 10.65
CA THR A 76 7.78 1.35 11.64
C THR A 76 6.91 0.34 12.40
N ASP A 77 5.58 0.44 12.32
CA ASP A 77 4.65 -0.54 12.90
C ASP A 77 4.49 -1.72 11.94
N LEU A 78 5.54 -2.54 11.86
CA LEU A 78 5.59 -3.72 10.99
C LEU A 78 4.50 -4.75 11.33
N VAL A 79 4.00 -4.77 12.58
CA VAL A 79 2.93 -5.68 12.98
C VAL A 79 1.62 -5.29 12.30
N SER A 80 1.29 -4.00 12.31
CA SER A 80 0.08 -3.50 11.64
C SER A 80 0.18 -3.63 10.11
N LEU A 81 1.34 -3.30 9.52
CA LEU A 81 1.58 -3.49 8.09
C LEU A 81 1.44 -4.96 7.69
N ALA A 82 2.13 -5.87 8.38
CA ALA A 82 2.13 -7.30 8.08
C ALA A 82 0.74 -7.94 8.16
N ARG A 83 -0.20 -7.36 8.92
CA ARG A 83 -1.60 -7.82 8.93
C ARG A 83 -2.34 -7.49 7.64
N PHE A 84 -1.98 -6.39 6.97
CA PHE A 84 -2.58 -6.01 5.70
C PHE A 84 -1.95 -6.72 4.50
N LEU A 85 -0.64 -6.95 4.49
CA LEU A 85 0.09 -7.51 3.34
C LEU A 85 -0.50 -8.81 2.75
N PRO A 86 -1.04 -9.77 3.55
CA PRO A 86 -1.73 -10.94 3.00
C PRO A 86 -2.91 -10.60 2.07
N THR A 87 -3.57 -9.46 2.29
CA THR A 87 -4.65 -8.95 1.44
C THR A 87 -4.18 -8.69 0.01
N LEU A 88 -2.94 -8.23 -0.15
CA LEU A 88 -2.36 -7.97 -1.47
C LEU A 88 -2.13 -9.27 -2.25
N LYS A 89 -1.78 -10.37 -1.57
CA LYS A 89 -1.62 -11.68 -2.20
C LYS A 89 -2.96 -12.23 -2.72
N VAL A 90 -4.08 -11.95 -2.04
CA VAL A 90 -5.43 -12.36 -2.45
C VAL A 90 -5.92 -11.66 -3.73
N LEU A 91 -5.31 -10.54 -4.13
CA LEU A 91 -5.63 -9.88 -5.40
C LEU A 91 -5.28 -10.74 -6.62
N TYR A 92 -4.25 -11.58 -6.48
CA TYR A 92 -3.65 -12.37 -7.56
C TYR A 92 -3.92 -13.88 -7.42
N SER A 93 -4.66 -14.29 -6.39
CA SER A 93 -5.23 -15.64 -6.25
C SER A 93 -6.63 -15.71 -6.85
#